data_AF-A0A524QDS8-F1
#
_entry.id   AF-A0A524QDS8-F1
#
_cell.length_a   1.000
_cell.length_b   1.000
_cell.length_c   1.000
_cell.angle_alpha   90.00
_cell.angle_beta   90.00
_cell.angle_gamma   90.00
#
_symmetry.space_group_name_H-M   'P 1'
#
loop_
_entity.id
_entity.type
_entity.pdbx_description
1 polymer ?
#
loop_
_entity_poly.entity_id
_entity_poly.type
_entity_poly.pdbx_seq_one_letter_code
_entity_poly.pdbx_strand_id
1 'polypeptide(L)'
;IRHDPVDKEQIKVLSLSCIEQVIKPDPGKWMGIDAGYFPFDSNILYPNARLTDALKRHNADLLFFAGDQVYEGASPTAAEYGPDAIYDYLYKWYLWCLTYRELTINIPSIAIPDDHDVYHGNLWGCGGRAAPSGMKGKDAQDAGGYKMPARFVNMVQATQTSHLPDPVDPQPAEQGIGVYFTECNIGGVSFAIIEDRKFKSAPKELLPDAMIDNGWPQNPRWDPRRQADVPGATLLGERQYSFLEKWADDWSGGTWMKAVLSQTLWANLATLPDSAVSDNMVPYMPVPDSGVYVTGDRIVSDFDSDGWPQSGRNRALKIIRKAFALHIAGDQHLPSTLQYGTDTWGDAGYAIVSPATGNIFPRRWFPPVPGRNREDNAPLYTGEFEDGFGNRITVHAVANPHTSKVKPIRNNELVTGYSSIVFNKKTRAIDLANWPGYADPQTGSPFPGWPVNINQSDNYGRRILAWLPEIVAEGMTDPVIRVISESTGETVYTLRISGNAYQPGVFYYGLYTVEVGDPDTGAWKRTEGIAAWSTKERKKLVIAF
;
A
#
# COMPACT_ATOMS: atom_id res chain seq x y z
N ILE A 1 -0.47 5.80 -28.28
CA ILE A 1 0.40 4.82 -27.58
C ILE A 1 1.59 5.60 -27.04
N ARG A 2 1.78 5.65 -25.72
CA ARG A 2 2.92 6.35 -25.09
C ARG A 2 4.11 5.38 -25.07
N HIS A 3 5.28 5.87 -25.45
CA HIS A 3 6.50 5.05 -25.38
C HIS A 3 6.89 4.80 -23.92
N ASP A 4 7.47 3.64 -23.66
CA ASP A 4 8.07 3.30 -22.37
C ASP A 4 9.16 4.33 -22.03
N PRO A 5 9.07 5.06 -20.89
CA PRO A 5 9.96 6.18 -20.58
C PRO A 5 11.38 5.79 -20.11
N VAL A 6 12.01 4.79 -20.72
CA VAL A 6 13.34 4.25 -20.33
C VAL A 6 14.47 5.29 -20.37
N ASP A 7 14.32 6.31 -21.22
CA ASP A 7 15.27 7.42 -21.40
C ASP A 7 15.07 8.55 -20.37
N LYS A 8 13.96 8.54 -19.61
CA LYS A 8 13.72 9.59 -18.61
C LYS A 8 14.63 9.38 -17.41
N GLU A 9 15.13 10.50 -16.88
CA GLU A 9 15.87 10.51 -15.62
C GLU A 9 14.96 10.27 -14.41
N GLN A 10 13.69 10.65 -14.53
CA GLN A 10 12.68 10.52 -13.49
C GLN A 10 11.45 9.80 -14.01
N ILE A 11 10.96 8.85 -13.22
CA ILE A 11 9.68 8.19 -13.42
C ILE A 11 8.72 8.69 -12.34
N LYS A 12 7.62 9.32 -12.76
CA LYS A 12 6.61 9.85 -11.84
C LYS A 12 5.35 8.98 -11.84
N VAL A 13 4.94 8.53 -10.67
CA VAL A 13 3.70 7.79 -10.43
C VAL A 13 2.72 8.68 -9.64
N LEU A 14 1.45 8.70 -10.04
CA LEU A 14 0.38 9.25 -9.21
C LEU A 14 -0.49 8.11 -8.69
N SER A 15 -0.64 8.03 -7.38
CA SER A 15 -1.48 7.03 -6.72
C SER A 15 -2.80 7.63 -6.26
N LEU A 16 -3.90 6.94 -6.53
CA LEU A 16 -5.25 7.28 -6.15
C LEU A 16 -5.90 6.07 -5.48
N SER A 17 -6.82 6.32 -4.56
CA SER A 17 -7.65 5.30 -3.92
C SER A 17 -9.00 5.91 -3.55
N CYS A 18 -9.99 5.07 -3.24
CA CYS A 18 -11.20 5.45 -2.53
C CYS A 18 -11.97 6.61 -3.21
N ILE A 19 -12.71 6.26 -4.25
CA ILE A 19 -13.33 7.19 -5.21
C ILE A 19 -14.84 7.35 -4.93
N GLU A 20 -15.17 8.00 -3.81
CA GLU A 20 -16.54 8.45 -3.54
C GLU A 20 -16.99 9.52 -4.57
N GLN A 21 -18.23 9.39 -5.04
CA GLN A 21 -18.84 10.28 -6.02
C GLN A 21 -19.63 11.43 -5.39
N VAL A 22 -19.91 11.34 -4.09
CA VAL A 22 -20.75 12.28 -3.35
C VAL A 22 -20.20 12.59 -1.97
N ILE A 23 -20.58 13.75 -1.45
CA ILE A 23 -20.33 14.16 -0.07
C ILE A 23 -21.54 13.74 0.77
N LYS A 24 -21.27 13.07 1.90
CA LYS A 24 -22.27 12.73 2.93
C LYS A 24 -22.16 13.73 4.10
N PRO A 25 -22.86 14.88 4.07
CA PRO A 25 -22.70 15.94 5.07
C PRO A 25 -23.29 15.57 6.44
N ASP A 26 -24.30 14.69 6.44
CA ASP A 26 -24.92 14.10 7.63
C ASP A 26 -25.04 12.58 7.36
N PRO A 27 -24.08 11.77 7.85
CA PRO A 27 -24.07 10.33 7.66
C PRO A 27 -25.32 9.62 8.19
N GLY A 28 -26.07 10.24 9.11
CA GLY A 28 -27.31 9.68 9.65
C GLY A 28 -28.57 9.98 8.82
N LYS A 29 -28.46 10.81 7.77
CA LYS A 29 -29.60 11.21 6.92
C LYS A 29 -29.39 10.98 5.43
N TRP A 30 -28.16 11.09 4.94
CA TRP A 30 -27.88 11.04 3.50
C TRP A 30 -27.05 9.79 3.19
N MET A 31 -27.71 8.79 2.62
CA MET A 31 -27.07 7.56 2.16
C MET A 31 -26.45 7.81 0.78
N GLY A 32 -27.24 8.23 -0.22
CA GLY A 32 -26.83 8.54 -1.58
C GLY A 32 -27.85 9.45 -2.29
N ILE A 33 -27.68 9.68 -3.59
CA ILE A 33 -28.58 10.54 -4.40
C ILE A 33 -29.99 9.94 -4.56
N ASP A 34 -30.14 8.65 -4.26
CA ASP A 34 -31.36 7.84 -4.31
C ASP A 34 -32.16 7.86 -3.00
N ALA A 35 -31.65 8.49 -1.93
CA ALA A 35 -32.28 8.53 -0.61
C ALA A 35 -33.40 9.60 -0.45
N GLY A 36 -33.88 10.20 -1.55
CA GLY A 36 -34.94 11.21 -1.54
C GLY A 36 -34.44 12.61 -1.93
N TYR A 37 -34.50 13.58 -1.01
CA TYR A 37 -33.86 14.88 -1.27
C TYR A 37 -32.33 14.67 -1.33
N PHE A 38 -31.63 15.36 -2.20
CA PHE A 38 -30.16 15.39 -2.18
C PHE A 38 -29.70 16.79 -2.59
N PRO A 39 -28.80 17.45 -1.85
CA PRO A 39 -28.32 18.78 -2.20
C PRO A 39 -27.31 18.72 -3.35
N PHE A 40 -27.82 18.59 -4.58
CA PHE A 40 -27.02 18.42 -5.80
C PHE A 40 -26.01 19.56 -6.04
N ASP A 41 -26.31 20.79 -5.59
CA ASP A 41 -25.48 21.97 -5.86
C ASP A 41 -24.15 22.00 -5.09
N SER A 42 -24.02 21.22 -4.00
CA SER A 42 -22.85 21.30 -3.10
C SER A 42 -22.19 19.97 -2.80
N ASN A 43 -22.87 18.85 -3.06
CA ASN A 43 -22.46 17.54 -2.54
C ASN A 43 -22.21 16.48 -3.62
N ILE A 44 -22.16 16.87 -4.89
CA ILE A 44 -21.69 16.01 -5.96
C ILE A 44 -20.18 16.25 -6.16
N LEU A 45 -19.38 15.20 -6.03
CA LEU A 45 -17.95 15.23 -6.35
C LEU A 45 -17.72 14.91 -7.81
N TYR A 46 -18.50 13.99 -8.39
CA TYR A 46 -18.45 13.64 -9.81
C TYR A 46 -18.53 14.91 -10.72
N PRO A 47 -17.66 15.07 -11.73
CA PRO A 47 -16.66 14.12 -12.21
C PRO A 47 -15.26 14.35 -11.61
N ASN A 48 -15.13 14.92 -10.43
CA ASN A 48 -13.85 15.24 -9.76
C ASN A 48 -12.95 16.18 -10.59
N ALA A 49 -13.56 17.14 -11.31
CA ALA A 49 -12.87 17.97 -12.29
C ALA A 49 -11.60 18.67 -11.73
N ARG A 50 -11.71 19.31 -10.55
CA ARG A 50 -10.58 20.02 -9.93
C ARG A 50 -9.39 19.09 -9.64
N LEU A 51 -9.65 17.88 -9.15
CA LEU A 51 -8.64 16.85 -8.93
C LEU A 51 -8.02 16.41 -10.27
N THR A 52 -8.84 16.04 -11.24
CA THR A 52 -8.34 15.56 -12.54
C THR A 52 -7.48 16.61 -13.26
N ASP A 53 -7.80 17.90 -13.12
CA ASP A 53 -6.99 18.98 -13.67
C ASP A 53 -5.64 19.09 -12.95
N ALA A 54 -5.59 18.93 -11.62
CA ALA A 54 -4.33 18.89 -10.88
C ALA A 54 -3.45 17.70 -11.33
N LEU A 55 -4.04 16.52 -11.51
CA LEU A 55 -3.34 15.32 -11.99
C LEU A 55 -2.76 15.53 -13.40
N LYS A 56 -3.50 16.16 -14.32
CA LYS A 56 -3.00 16.47 -15.69
C LYS A 56 -1.74 17.34 -15.65
N ARG A 57 -1.63 18.27 -14.70
CA ARG A 57 -0.47 19.19 -14.57
C ARG A 57 0.80 18.52 -14.06
N HIS A 58 0.71 17.32 -13.45
CA HIS A 58 1.89 16.59 -12.99
C HIS A 58 2.72 15.97 -14.12
N ASN A 59 2.11 15.73 -15.29
CA ASN A 59 2.72 15.01 -16.40
C ASN A 59 3.33 13.66 -15.96
N ALA A 60 2.53 12.86 -15.25
CA ALA A 60 2.95 11.57 -14.73
C ALA A 60 3.22 10.55 -15.83
N ASP A 61 4.01 9.54 -15.52
CA ASP A 61 4.36 8.42 -16.39
C ASP A 61 3.47 7.20 -16.14
N LEU A 62 2.94 7.07 -14.93
CA LEU A 62 2.05 6.00 -14.51
C LEU A 62 0.97 6.54 -13.57
N LEU A 63 -0.25 6.02 -13.70
CA LEU A 63 -1.31 6.16 -12.71
C LEU A 63 -1.48 4.82 -11.99
N PHE A 64 -1.71 4.86 -10.69
CA PHE A 64 -2.08 3.69 -9.89
C PHE A 64 -3.39 3.98 -9.17
N PHE A 65 -4.37 3.12 -9.36
CA PHE A 65 -5.64 3.11 -8.65
C PHE A 65 -5.64 1.90 -7.71
N ALA A 66 -5.46 2.16 -6.42
CA ALA A 66 -5.12 1.16 -5.41
C ALA A 66 -6.30 0.33 -4.91
N GLY A 67 -7.52 0.70 -5.23
CA GLY A 67 -8.70 0.10 -4.61
C GLY A 67 -9.88 1.05 -4.58
N ASP A 68 -11.06 0.52 -4.29
CA ASP A 68 -12.29 1.27 -4.08
C ASP A 68 -12.62 2.25 -5.21
N GLN A 69 -12.60 1.73 -6.45
CA GLN A 69 -13.01 2.55 -7.59
C GLN A 69 -14.52 2.77 -7.61
N VAL A 70 -15.29 1.84 -7.03
CA VAL A 70 -16.72 1.95 -6.81
C VAL A 70 -17.08 1.62 -5.36
N TYR A 71 -18.15 2.22 -4.85
CA TYR A 71 -18.69 1.92 -3.52
C TYR A 71 -20.11 1.37 -3.60
N GLU A 72 -20.36 0.33 -2.81
CA GLU A 72 -21.68 -0.27 -2.58
C GLU A 72 -22.50 0.55 -1.58
N GLY A 73 -21.83 1.25 -0.66
CA GLY A 73 -22.38 2.08 0.42
C GLY A 73 -23.00 3.41 -0.02
N ALA A 74 -23.74 3.44 -1.12
CA ALA A 74 -24.47 4.61 -1.60
C ALA A 74 -23.60 5.77 -2.12
N SER A 75 -22.67 5.45 -3.02
CA SER A 75 -21.87 6.43 -3.77
C SER A 75 -21.85 6.12 -5.28
N PRO A 76 -22.66 6.81 -6.09
CA PRO A 76 -23.68 7.79 -5.69
C PRO A 76 -25.00 7.15 -5.22
N THR A 77 -25.27 5.87 -5.55
CA THR A 77 -26.52 5.15 -5.21
C THR A 77 -26.22 3.87 -4.45
N ALA A 78 -27.18 3.42 -3.64
CA ALA A 78 -27.06 2.16 -2.90
C ALA A 78 -26.86 0.99 -3.86
N ALA A 79 -26.12 -0.04 -3.44
CA ALA A 79 -25.92 -1.20 -4.28
C ALA A 79 -27.20 -2.00 -4.51
N GLU A 80 -27.38 -2.42 -5.76
CA GLU A 80 -28.35 -3.46 -6.11
C GLU A 80 -27.68 -4.83 -6.02
N TYR A 81 -28.43 -5.81 -5.51
CA TYR A 81 -27.95 -7.18 -5.33
C TYR A 81 -28.74 -8.16 -6.20
N GLY A 82 -28.21 -9.37 -6.38
CA GLY A 82 -28.86 -10.40 -7.20
C GLY A 82 -28.58 -10.19 -8.69
N PRO A 83 -29.55 -10.47 -9.58
CA PRO A 83 -29.33 -10.40 -11.04
C PRO A 83 -28.88 -9.02 -11.53
N ASP A 84 -29.32 -7.95 -10.86
CA ASP A 84 -29.11 -6.58 -11.29
C ASP A 84 -27.78 -5.96 -10.79
N ALA A 85 -27.05 -6.65 -9.91
CA ALA A 85 -25.78 -6.17 -9.36
C ALA A 85 -24.76 -5.83 -10.45
N ILE A 86 -24.77 -6.54 -11.58
CA ILE A 86 -23.87 -6.26 -12.70
C ILE A 86 -24.20 -4.91 -13.35
N TYR A 87 -25.48 -4.55 -13.44
CA TYR A 87 -25.90 -3.27 -14.01
C TYR A 87 -25.59 -2.11 -13.07
N ASP A 88 -25.79 -2.28 -11.76
CA ASP A 88 -25.37 -1.30 -10.75
C ASP A 88 -23.84 -1.09 -10.77
N TYR A 89 -23.06 -2.17 -10.84
CA TYR A 89 -21.61 -2.07 -11.00
C TYR A 89 -21.24 -1.32 -12.28
N LEU A 90 -21.83 -1.70 -13.42
CA LEU A 90 -21.54 -1.07 -14.71
C LEU A 90 -21.82 0.43 -14.69
N TYR A 91 -22.91 0.85 -14.05
CA TYR A 91 -23.24 2.25 -13.83
C TYR A 91 -22.13 2.99 -13.08
N LYS A 92 -21.69 2.47 -11.93
CA LYS A 92 -20.63 3.08 -11.10
C LYS A 92 -19.28 3.08 -11.82
N TRP A 93 -18.96 2.00 -12.52
CA TRP A 93 -17.77 1.89 -13.35
C TRP A 93 -17.74 2.92 -14.48
N TYR A 94 -18.89 3.22 -15.11
CA TYR A 94 -18.95 4.29 -16.11
C TYR A 94 -18.67 5.67 -15.53
N LEU A 95 -19.09 5.97 -14.29
CA LEU A 95 -18.72 7.23 -13.64
C LEU A 95 -17.20 7.33 -13.47
N TRP A 96 -16.56 6.25 -13.02
CA TRP A 96 -15.10 6.18 -12.95
C TRP A 96 -14.45 6.42 -14.31
N CYS A 97 -14.88 5.70 -15.36
CA CYS A 97 -14.36 5.88 -16.71
C CYS A 97 -14.52 7.33 -17.18
N LEU A 98 -15.67 7.95 -16.97
CA LEU A 98 -15.93 9.33 -17.38
C LEU A 98 -15.07 10.34 -16.62
N THR A 99 -14.84 10.13 -15.33
CA THR A 99 -13.95 10.98 -14.51
C THR A 99 -12.51 10.93 -15.03
N TYR A 100 -11.95 9.74 -15.25
CA TYR A 100 -10.52 9.59 -15.52
C TYR A 100 -10.15 9.45 -17.00
N ARG A 101 -11.11 9.41 -17.94
CA ARG A 101 -10.84 9.16 -19.38
C ARG A 101 -9.73 10.02 -19.96
N GLU A 102 -9.65 11.31 -19.63
CA GLU A 102 -8.65 12.20 -20.23
C GLU A 102 -7.23 11.89 -19.74
N LEU A 103 -7.11 11.28 -18.56
CA LEU A 103 -5.85 10.82 -17.99
C LEU A 103 -5.51 9.43 -18.55
N THR A 104 -6.42 8.46 -18.46
CA THR A 104 -6.15 7.04 -18.77
C THR A 104 -5.99 6.76 -20.26
N ILE A 105 -6.52 7.60 -21.15
CA ILE A 105 -6.23 7.49 -22.60
C ILE A 105 -4.79 7.91 -22.95
N ASN A 106 -4.10 8.65 -22.07
CA ASN A 106 -2.80 9.27 -22.33
C ASN A 106 -1.68 8.75 -21.41
N ILE A 107 -2.02 8.20 -20.25
CA ILE A 107 -1.07 7.74 -19.23
C ILE A 107 -1.35 6.25 -18.96
N PRO A 108 -0.35 5.36 -19.11
CA PRO A 108 -0.44 3.99 -18.63
C PRO A 108 -0.98 3.96 -17.20
N SER A 109 -1.89 3.03 -16.92
CA SER A 109 -2.61 2.98 -15.66
C SER A 109 -2.65 1.55 -15.15
N ILE A 110 -2.41 1.38 -13.85
CA ILE A 110 -2.65 0.13 -13.11
C ILE A 110 -3.87 0.38 -12.24
N ALA A 111 -4.85 -0.51 -12.29
CA ALA A 111 -5.99 -0.51 -11.39
C ALA A 111 -6.15 -1.90 -10.81
N ILE A 112 -6.51 -1.98 -9.52
CA ILE A 112 -6.76 -3.22 -8.81
C ILE A 112 -8.02 -3.06 -7.94
N PRO A 113 -8.86 -4.10 -7.82
CA PRO A 113 -10.02 -4.08 -6.94
C PRO A 113 -9.61 -4.23 -5.48
N ASP A 114 -10.35 -3.53 -4.64
CA ASP A 114 -10.39 -3.72 -3.19
C ASP A 114 -11.76 -4.27 -2.76
N ASP A 115 -12.11 -4.16 -1.48
CA ASP A 115 -13.32 -4.71 -0.89
C ASP A 115 -14.62 -4.07 -1.42
N HIS A 116 -14.68 -2.73 -1.48
CA HIS A 116 -15.87 -2.03 -1.94
C HIS A 116 -16.21 -2.31 -3.41
N ASP A 117 -15.19 -2.58 -4.24
CA ASP A 117 -15.38 -2.94 -5.65
C ASP A 117 -16.17 -4.24 -5.84
N VAL A 118 -16.06 -5.17 -4.88
CA VAL A 118 -16.77 -6.45 -4.87
C VAL A 118 -17.94 -6.49 -3.88
N TYR A 119 -18.40 -5.31 -3.45
CA TYR A 119 -19.52 -5.08 -2.54
C TYR A 119 -19.32 -5.68 -1.14
N HIS A 120 -18.08 -5.59 -0.68
CA HIS A 120 -17.70 -5.75 0.71
C HIS A 120 -17.46 -4.39 1.36
N GLY A 121 -17.78 -4.24 2.65
CA GLY A 121 -17.27 -3.11 3.43
C GLY A 121 -15.91 -3.40 4.06
N ASN A 122 -15.55 -4.69 4.14
CA ASN A 122 -14.27 -5.25 4.59
C ASN A 122 -14.11 -6.61 3.88
N LEU A 123 -12.94 -6.94 3.31
CA LEU A 123 -12.74 -8.22 2.62
C LEU A 123 -11.63 -9.07 3.23
N TRP A 124 -12.03 -10.21 3.79
CA TRP A 124 -11.15 -11.34 4.08
C TRP A 124 -11.42 -12.46 3.07
N GLY A 125 -10.74 -12.43 1.93
CA GLY A 125 -11.08 -13.26 0.77
C GLY A 125 -10.87 -14.77 0.97
N CYS A 126 -10.09 -15.18 1.98
CA CYS A 126 -9.91 -16.58 2.38
C CYS A 126 -9.61 -17.52 1.19
N GLY A 127 -8.77 -17.09 0.25
CA GLY A 127 -8.38 -17.88 -0.91
C GLY A 127 -9.45 -18.00 -2.00
N GLY A 128 -10.43 -17.10 -2.03
CA GLY A 128 -11.48 -17.08 -3.07
C GLY A 128 -12.76 -17.85 -2.70
N ARG A 129 -12.87 -18.38 -1.47
CA ARG A 129 -14.04 -19.18 -1.08
C ARG A 129 -15.32 -18.34 -1.04
N ALA A 130 -16.47 -19.01 -1.07
CA ALA A 130 -17.76 -18.34 -0.85
C ALA A 130 -17.94 -18.01 0.63
N ALA A 131 -18.55 -16.87 0.94
CA ALA A 131 -19.06 -16.65 2.29
C ALA A 131 -20.11 -17.72 2.65
N PRO A 132 -20.22 -18.14 3.93
CA PRO A 132 -21.14 -19.20 4.32
C PRO A 132 -22.60 -18.91 3.94
N SER A 133 -23.29 -19.93 3.43
CA SER A 133 -24.68 -19.82 3.00
C SER A 133 -25.61 -19.41 4.15
N GLY A 134 -26.55 -18.52 3.86
CA GLY A 134 -27.56 -18.07 4.84
C GLY A 134 -27.12 -16.89 5.71
N MET A 135 -25.84 -16.51 5.69
CA MET A 135 -25.35 -15.27 6.30
C MET A 135 -25.54 -14.07 5.37
N LYS A 136 -25.67 -12.87 5.93
CA LYS A 136 -25.82 -11.62 5.19
C LYS A 136 -25.05 -10.48 5.87
N GLY A 137 -24.82 -9.39 5.14
CA GLY A 137 -24.20 -8.17 5.69
C GLY A 137 -22.86 -8.46 6.35
N LYS A 138 -22.60 -7.81 7.49
CA LYS A 138 -21.36 -7.97 8.26
C LYS A 138 -21.13 -9.40 8.77
N ASP A 139 -22.19 -10.18 9.05
CA ASP A 139 -22.03 -11.56 9.53
C ASP A 139 -21.42 -12.46 8.45
N ALA A 140 -21.86 -12.32 7.20
CA ALA A 140 -21.27 -13.04 6.06
C ALA A 140 -19.84 -12.56 5.78
N GLN A 141 -19.60 -11.26 5.99
CA GLN A 141 -18.31 -10.64 5.78
C GLN A 141 -17.26 -11.17 6.74
N ASP A 142 -17.52 -11.09 8.05
CA ASP A 142 -16.59 -11.56 9.09
C ASP A 142 -16.32 -13.06 9.02
N ALA A 143 -17.27 -13.84 8.51
CA ALA A 143 -17.07 -15.26 8.27
C ALA A 143 -16.06 -15.53 7.14
N GLY A 144 -15.66 -14.53 6.35
CA GLY A 144 -14.68 -14.65 5.29
C GLY A 144 -15.21 -15.27 4.00
N GLY A 145 -14.48 -15.03 2.90
CA GLY A 145 -14.90 -15.35 1.55
C GLY A 145 -15.76 -14.27 0.93
N TYR A 146 -16.10 -14.46 -0.35
CA TYR A 146 -16.86 -13.51 -1.14
C TYR A 146 -18.38 -13.66 -0.92
N LYS A 147 -19.07 -12.56 -0.60
CA LYS A 147 -20.54 -12.46 -0.50
C LYS A 147 -21.21 -12.57 -1.86
N MET A 148 -20.56 -12.03 -2.89
CA MET A 148 -21.05 -12.02 -4.26
C MET A 148 -20.63 -13.29 -5.01
N PRO A 149 -21.42 -13.80 -5.97
CA PRO A 149 -21.06 -14.97 -6.75
C PRO A 149 -19.75 -14.77 -7.53
N ALA A 150 -18.98 -15.84 -7.75
CA ALA A 150 -17.72 -15.80 -8.51
C ALA A 150 -17.85 -15.14 -9.90
N ARG A 151 -19.00 -15.27 -10.57
CA ARG A 151 -19.28 -14.57 -11.84
C ARG A 151 -19.21 -13.04 -11.70
N PHE A 152 -19.76 -12.50 -10.61
CA PHE A 152 -19.71 -11.06 -10.35
C PHE A 152 -18.29 -10.63 -10.04
N VAL A 153 -17.59 -11.35 -9.14
CA VAL A 153 -16.20 -11.05 -8.77
C VAL A 153 -15.27 -11.09 -9.99
N ASN A 154 -15.40 -12.09 -10.84
CA ASN A 154 -14.61 -12.20 -12.08
C ASN A 154 -14.93 -11.08 -13.08
N MET A 155 -16.18 -10.58 -13.11
CA MET A 155 -16.55 -9.44 -13.95
C MET A 155 -15.88 -8.16 -13.46
N VAL A 156 -15.92 -7.89 -12.15
CA VAL A 156 -15.22 -6.75 -11.53
C VAL A 156 -13.73 -6.83 -11.85
N GLN A 157 -13.08 -7.96 -11.55
CA GLN A 157 -11.67 -8.18 -11.86
C GLN A 157 -11.37 -7.96 -13.34
N ALA A 158 -12.13 -8.55 -14.26
CA ALA A 158 -11.91 -8.36 -15.68
C ALA A 158 -11.98 -6.87 -16.08
N THR A 159 -12.95 -6.12 -15.57
CA THR A 159 -13.07 -4.68 -15.91
C THR A 159 -11.93 -3.83 -15.36
N GLN A 160 -11.35 -4.19 -14.20
CA GLN A 160 -10.33 -3.40 -13.53
C GLN A 160 -8.90 -3.87 -13.82
N THR A 161 -8.67 -5.12 -14.23
CA THR A 161 -7.32 -5.69 -14.32
C THR A 161 -6.99 -6.33 -15.67
N SER A 162 -7.90 -6.39 -16.65
CA SER A 162 -7.64 -7.05 -17.95
C SER A 162 -6.49 -6.45 -18.77
N HIS A 163 -6.07 -5.23 -18.45
CA HIS A 163 -4.95 -4.53 -19.10
C HIS A 163 -3.61 -4.79 -18.43
N LEU A 164 -3.59 -5.47 -17.27
CA LEU A 164 -2.35 -5.87 -16.61
C LEU A 164 -1.67 -6.97 -17.42
N PRO A 165 -0.34 -7.14 -17.28
CA PRO A 165 0.34 -8.34 -17.75
C PRO A 165 -0.33 -9.60 -17.20
N ASP A 166 -0.17 -10.71 -17.91
CA ASP A 166 -0.72 -12.00 -17.45
C ASP A 166 -0.23 -12.32 -16.02
N PRO A 167 -1.05 -12.98 -15.19
CA PRO A 167 -0.65 -13.34 -13.85
C PRO A 167 0.55 -14.28 -13.87
N VAL A 168 1.51 -14.06 -12.97
CA VAL A 168 2.73 -14.91 -12.88
C VAL A 168 2.41 -16.36 -12.54
N ASP A 169 1.27 -16.60 -11.90
CA ASP A 169 0.69 -17.90 -11.64
C ASP A 169 -0.82 -17.79 -11.91
N PRO A 170 -1.31 -18.21 -13.09
CA PRO A 170 -2.70 -17.99 -13.52
C PRO A 170 -3.69 -19.00 -12.93
N GLN A 171 -3.27 -19.88 -12.00
CA GLN A 171 -4.19 -20.83 -11.40
C GLN A 171 -5.33 -20.08 -10.67
N PRO A 172 -6.61 -20.39 -10.95
CA PRO A 172 -7.72 -19.75 -10.26
C PRO A 172 -7.67 -20.01 -8.75
N ALA A 173 -8.17 -19.05 -7.99
CA ALA A 173 -8.55 -19.22 -6.59
C ALA A 173 -9.81 -20.12 -6.49
N GLU A 174 -10.31 -20.33 -5.27
CA GLU A 174 -11.55 -21.09 -5.08
C GLU A 174 -12.73 -20.49 -5.86
N GLN A 175 -13.75 -21.33 -6.11
CA GLN A 175 -14.90 -21.01 -6.96
C GLN A 175 -14.57 -20.67 -8.43
N GLY A 176 -13.32 -20.85 -8.86
CA GLY A 176 -12.87 -20.43 -10.20
C GLY A 176 -12.74 -18.92 -10.33
N ILE A 177 -12.50 -18.21 -9.22
CA ILE A 177 -12.18 -16.78 -9.25
C ILE A 177 -10.76 -16.62 -9.81
N GLY A 178 -10.59 -15.76 -10.81
CA GLY A 178 -9.29 -15.48 -11.40
C GLY A 178 -8.33 -14.81 -10.42
N VAL A 179 -7.05 -14.77 -10.79
CA VAL A 179 -6.00 -14.02 -10.09
C VAL A 179 -5.37 -13.02 -11.05
N TYR A 180 -4.78 -11.95 -10.53
CA TYR A 180 -4.14 -10.88 -11.30
C TYR A 180 -2.79 -10.43 -10.74
N PHE A 181 -2.30 -11.00 -9.62
CA PHE A 181 -0.96 -10.64 -9.13
C PHE A 181 0.10 -10.92 -10.20
N THR A 182 0.91 -9.90 -10.48
CA THR A 182 1.90 -9.90 -11.57
C THR A 182 2.95 -8.82 -11.35
N GLU A 183 3.87 -8.66 -12.30
CA GLU A 183 4.79 -7.53 -12.33
C GLU A 183 4.60 -6.67 -13.58
N CYS A 184 4.91 -5.38 -13.47
CA CYS A 184 4.95 -4.45 -14.59
C CYS A 184 6.19 -3.56 -14.48
N ASN A 185 6.98 -3.46 -15.55
CA ASN A 185 8.14 -2.58 -15.59
C ASN A 185 7.84 -1.35 -16.46
N ILE A 186 7.99 -0.16 -15.87
CA ILE A 186 7.82 1.13 -16.56
C ILE A 186 9.08 1.96 -16.36
N GLY A 187 9.78 2.27 -17.45
CA GLY A 187 11.00 3.07 -17.46
C GLY A 187 12.15 2.48 -16.65
N GLY A 188 12.13 1.16 -16.38
CA GLY A 188 13.08 0.47 -15.51
C GLY A 188 12.73 0.50 -14.02
N VAL A 189 11.54 0.99 -13.63
CA VAL A 189 10.98 0.76 -12.29
C VAL A 189 10.05 -0.45 -12.38
N SER A 190 10.39 -1.52 -11.67
CA SER A 190 9.59 -2.75 -11.63
C SER A 190 8.58 -2.68 -10.48
N PHE A 191 7.31 -2.81 -10.80
CA PHE A 191 6.18 -2.77 -9.89
C PHE A 191 5.62 -4.19 -9.68
N ALA A 192 5.72 -4.73 -8.47
CA ALA A 192 4.96 -5.92 -8.09
C ALA A 192 3.53 -5.52 -7.73
N ILE A 193 2.55 -6.12 -8.41
CA ILE A 193 1.12 -5.90 -8.21
C ILE A 193 0.58 -7.11 -7.44
N ILE A 194 -0.06 -6.88 -6.30
CA ILE A 194 -0.53 -7.96 -5.41
C ILE A 194 -2.03 -7.88 -5.12
N GLU A 195 -2.55 -8.95 -4.52
CA GLU A 195 -3.94 -9.16 -4.12
C GLU A 195 -4.00 -9.41 -2.62
N ASP A 196 -3.78 -8.38 -1.81
CA ASP A 196 -3.65 -8.55 -0.36
C ASP A 196 -4.96 -8.95 0.33
N ARG A 197 -6.12 -8.55 -0.21
CA ARG A 197 -7.45 -8.96 0.29
C ARG A 197 -7.82 -10.41 -0.01
N LYS A 198 -7.46 -10.91 -1.21
CA LYS A 198 -8.00 -12.17 -1.76
C LYS A 198 -7.63 -13.40 -0.93
N PHE A 199 -6.42 -13.41 -0.41
CA PHE A 199 -5.87 -14.54 0.33
C PHE A 199 -5.83 -14.32 1.84
N LYS A 200 -6.17 -13.11 2.29
CA LYS A 200 -6.22 -12.77 3.71
C LYS A 200 -7.21 -13.65 4.44
N SER A 201 -6.78 -14.19 5.57
CA SER A 201 -7.62 -14.99 6.46
C SER A 201 -8.71 -14.14 7.10
N ALA A 202 -9.82 -14.75 7.50
CA ALA A 202 -10.84 -14.08 8.28
C ALA A 202 -10.56 -14.21 9.80
N PRO A 203 -10.57 -13.11 10.56
CA PRO A 203 -10.23 -13.14 11.97
C PRO A 203 -11.28 -13.85 12.83
N LYS A 204 -12.57 -13.79 12.49
CA LYS A 204 -13.66 -14.34 13.31
C LYS A 204 -13.55 -15.86 13.52
N GLU A 205 -13.18 -16.60 12.48
CA GLU A 205 -13.02 -18.06 12.57
C GLU A 205 -11.75 -18.45 13.34
N LEU A 206 -10.68 -17.67 13.22
CA LEU A 206 -9.39 -17.97 13.82
C LEU A 206 -9.25 -17.46 15.27
N LEU A 207 -10.05 -16.46 15.65
CA LEU A 207 -9.97 -15.74 16.93
C LEU A 207 -11.33 -15.71 17.64
N PRO A 208 -11.93 -16.88 18.00
CA PRO A 208 -13.27 -16.91 18.60
C PRO A 208 -13.34 -16.12 19.92
N ASP A 209 -12.27 -16.12 20.71
CA ASP A 209 -12.20 -15.39 21.98
C ASP A 209 -12.16 -13.86 21.81
N ALA A 210 -11.79 -13.36 20.63
CA ALA A 210 -11.82 -11.93 20.33
C ALA A 210 -13.25 -11.41 20.14
N MET A 211 -14.22 -12.30 19.85
CA MET A 211 -15.61 -11.96 19.54
C MET A 211 -15.69 -10.92 18.42
N ILE A 212 -15.03 -11.17 17.30
CA ILE A 212 -14.96 -10.22 16.17
C ILE A 212 -16.37 -9.85 15.67
N ASP A 213 -16.63 -8.55 15.56
CA ASP A 213 -17.78 -7.94 14.92
C ASP A 213 -17.32 -6.85 13.95
N ASN A 214 -17.60 -7.04 12.66
CA ASN A 214 -17.15 -6.19 11.55
C ASN A 214 -15.63 -5.93 11.54
N GLY A 215 -14.82 -6.96 11.82
CA GLY A 215 -13.36 -6.81 11.95
C GLY A 215 -12.87 -6.20 13.27
N TRP A 216 -13.76 -5.88 14.22
CA TRP A 216 -13.39 -5.28 15.51
C TRP A 216 -13.53 -6.27 16.67
N PRO A 217 -12.50 -6.44 17.52
CA PRO A 217 -12.60 -7.30 18.70
C PRO A 217 -13.54 -6.69 19.75
N GLN A 218 -14.54 -7.45 20.20
CA GLN A 218 -15.53 -7.00 21.18
C GLN A 218 -15.25 -7.48 22.61
N ASN A 219 -14.35 -8.45 22.80
CA ASN A 219 -14.01 -8.95 24.13
C ASN A 219 -13.02 -7.99 24.84
N PRO A 220 -13.44 -7.29 25.93
CA PRO A 220 -12.58 -6.31 26.62
C PRO A 220 -11.41 -6.94 27.38
N ARG A 221 -11.40 -8.27 27.54
CA ARG A 221 -10.29 -9.02 28.16
C ARG A 221 -9.30 -9.57 27.14
N TRP A 222 -9.58 -9.38 25.85
CA TRP A 222 -8.75 -9.86 24.77
C TRP A 222 -7.81 -8.76 24.29
N ASP A 223 -6.55 -9.12 24.03
CA ASP A 223 -5.48 -8.18 23.67
C ASP A 223 -4.92 -8.55 22.30
N PRO A 224 -5.24 -7.79 21.24
CA PRO A 224 -4.77 -8.05 19.88
C PRO A 224 -3.24 -8.12 19.78
N ARG A 225 -2.52 -7.35 20.61
CA ARG A 225 -1.04 -7.31 20.60
C ARG A 225 -0.41 -8.63 21.01
N ARG A 226 -1.12 -9.44 21.80
CA ARG A 226 -0.59 -10.68 22.38
C ARG A 226 -1.27 -11.92 21.84
N GLN A 227 -2.50 -11.80 21.35
CA GLN A 227 -3.38 -12.93 21.08
C GLN A 227 -3.85 -13.00 19.62
N ALA A 228 -3.62 -11.96 18.80
CA ALA A 228 -4.09 -11.96 17.41
C ALA A 228 -3.22 -12.83 16.47
N ASP A 229 -1.91 -12.90 16.69
CA ASP A 229 -1.03 -13.66 15.80
C ASP A 229 -1.15 -15.15 16.10
N VAL A 230 -1.82 -15.90 15.21
CA VAL A 230 -2.13 -17.32 15.40
C VAL A 230 -1.59 -18.16 14.24
N PRO A 231 -1.12 -19.40 14.51
CA PRO A 231 -0.70 -20.31 13.46
C PRO A 231 -1.80 -20.56 12.43
N GLY A 232 -1.43 -20.62 11.15
CA GLY A 232 -2.36 -20.88 10.05
C GLY A 232 -3.06 -19.63 9.49
N ALA A 233 -2.99 -18.48 10.18
CA ALA A 233 -3.42 -17.21 9.60
C ALA A 233 -2.44 -16.77 8.51
N THR A 234 -2.97 -16.32 7.37
CA THR A 234 -2.20 -15.83 6.22
C THR A 234 -2.67 -14.46 5.77
N LEU A 235 -1.72 -13.65 5.27
CA LEU A 235 -1.99 -12.38 4.59
C LEU A 235 -2.06 -12.60 3.07
N LEU A 236 -0.91 -12.80 2.42
CA LEU A 236 -0.85 -12.88 0.94
C LEU A 236 -1.04 -14.30 0.38
N GLY A 237 -0.84 -15.33 1.19
CA GLY A 237 -0.81 -16.73 0.75
C GLY A 237 0.50 -17.12 0.04
N GLU A 238 0.80 -18.41 0.02
CA GLU A 238 2.10 -18.94 -0.45
C GLU A 238 2.43 -18.62 -1.91
N ARG A 239 1.42 -18.51 -2.78
CA ARG A 239 1.60 -18.22 -4.20
C ARG A 239 2.18 -16.81 -4.40
N GLN A 240 1.63 -15.83 -3.70
CA GLN A 240 2.12 -14.45 -3.73
C GLN A 240 3.46 -14.31 -3.00
N TYR A 241 3.67 -15.00 -1.87
CA TYR A 241 4.99 -15.01 -1.22
C TYR A 241 6.07 -15.57 -2.14
N SER A 242 5.77 -16.65 -2.87
CA SER A 242 6.70 -17.26 -3.83
C SER A 242 6.98 -16.36 -5.02
N PHE A 243 5.96 -15.64 -5.51
CA PHE A 243 6.13 -14.60 -6.51
C PHE A 243 7.05 -13.48 -6.00
N LEU A 244 6.77 -12.90 -4.83
CA LEU A 244 7.55 -11.79 -4.29
C LEU A 244 9.01 -12.17 -4.01
N GLU A 245 9.29 -13.41 -3.55
CA GLU A 245 10.66 -13.89 -3.36
C GLU A 245 11.42 -13.95 -4.70
N LYS A 246 10.80 -14.47 -5.76
CA LYS A 246 11.41 -14.48 -7.10
C LYS A 246 11.60 -13.07 -7.65
N TRP A 247 10.56 -12.24 -7.54
CA TRP A 247 10.58 -10.85 -7.98
C TRP A 247 11.63 -10.01 -7.25
N ALA A 248 11.86 -10.26 -5.97
CA ALA A 248 12.89 -9.55 -5.20
C ALA A 248 14.31 -9.80 -5.73
N ASP A 249 14.56 -11.01 -6.24
CA ASP A 249 15.84 -11.44 -6.78
C ASP A 249 16.00 -11.21 -8.29
N ASP A 250 14.91 -10.95 -9.01
CA ASP A 250 14.93 -10.67 -10.44
C ASP A 250 15.06 -9.18 -10.73
N TRP A 251 16.19 -8.79 -11.33
CA TRP A 251 16.50 -7.42 -11.74
C TRP A 251 16.69 -7.31 -13.27
N SER A 252 16.10 -8.23 -14.02
CA SER A 252 16.04 -8.22 -15.49
C SER A 252 15.16 -7.08 -16.02
N GLY A 253 15.10 -6.93 -17.34
CA GLY A 253 14.33 -5.90 -18.02
C GLY A 253 14.87 -4.50 -17.77
N GLY A 254 16.18 -4.34 -17.57
CA GLY A 254 16.78 -3.05 -17.22
C GLY A 254 16.28 -2.46 -15.90
N THR A 255 15.74 -3.29 -14.99
CA THR A 255 15.22 -2.85 -13.70
C THR A 255 16.31 -2.19 -12.88
N TRP A 256 16.05 -0.96 -12.43
CA TRP A 256 16.97 -0.18 -11.61
C TRP A 256 16.37 0.28 -10.27
N MET A 257 15.07 0.12 -10.09
CA MET A 257 14.36 0.31 -8.82
C MET A 257 13.08 -0.51 -8.78
N LYS A 258 12.55 -0.76 -7.57
CA LYS A 258 11.39 -1.61 -7.33
C LYS A 258 10.38 -0.96 -6.40
N ALA A 259 9.10 -1.24 -6.64
CA ALA A 259 8.00 -0.87 -5.74
C ALA A 259 6.93 -1.96 -5.71
N VAL A 260 6.19 -2.05 -4.62
CA VAL A 260 5.03 -2.94 -4.44
C VAL A 260 3.77 -2.08 -4.45
N LEU A 261 2.76 -2.54 -5.20
CA LEU A 261 1.45 -1.92 -5.35
C LEU A 261 0.40 -2.85 -4.72
N SER A 262 -0.33 -2.35 -3.73
CA SER A 262 -1.32 -3.10 -2.98
C SER A 262 -2.55 -2.26 -2.65
N GLN A 263 -3.59 -2.90 -2.12
CA GLN A 263 -4.77 -2.22 -1.64
C GLN A 263 -4.48 -1.52 -0.31
N THR A 264 -3.86 -2.22 0.64
CA THR A 264 -3.87 -1.83 2.04
C THR A 264 -2.47 -1.67 2.64
N LEU A 265 -2.35 -0.71 3.56
CA LEU A 265 -1.15 -0.53 4.38
C LEU A 265 -0.90 -1.76 5.28
N TRP A 266 0.32 -2.29 5.28
CA TRP A 266 0.73 -3.43 6.12
C TRP A 266 1.03 -3.04 7.58
N ALA A 267 0.14 -2.25 8.16
CA ALA A 267 0.09 -1.77 9.55
C ALA A 267 -1.31 -1.18 9.81
N ASN A 268 -1.68 -0.99 11.08
CA ASN A 268 -2.87 -0.20 11.41
C ASN A 268 -2.52 1.21 11.89
N LEU A 269 -2.76 2.23 11.07
CA LEU A 269 -2.53 3.62 11.44
C LEU A 269 -3.86 4.32 11.80
N ALA A 270 -4.44 3.96 12.94
CA ALA A 270 -5.70 4.54 13.39
C ALA A 270 -5.75 4.81 14.89
N THR A 271 -6.36 5.93 15.26
CA THR A 271 -6.83 6.20 16.61
C THR A 271 -8.32 6.50 16.63
N LEU A 272 -8.99 6.08 17.71
CA LEU A 272 -10.40 6.39 17.98
C LEU A 272 -10.55 6.87 19.43
N PRO A 273 -11.62 7.60 19.77
CA PRO A 273 -11.94 7.94 21.16
C PRO A 273 -11.89 6.70 22.05
N ASP A 274 -11.43 6.82 23.29
CA ASP A 274 -11.24 5.67 24.20
C ASP A 274 -12.52 4.85 24.42
N SER A 275 -13.69 5.48 24.34
CA SER A 275 -15.00 4.85 24.44
C SER A 275 -15.44 4.07 23.20
N ALA A 276 -14.69 4.16 22.11
CA ALA A 276 -14.97 3.45 20.86
C ALA A 276 -14.76 1.95 20.98
N VAL A 277 -15.67 1.18 20.41
CA VAL A 277 -15.55 -0.30 20.28
C VAL A 277 -15.50 -0.77 18.83
N SER A 278 -15.73 0.14 17.87
CA SER A 278 -15.63 -0.09 16.42
C SER A 278 -15.48 1.24 15.68
N ASP A 279 -15.24 1.16 14.37
CA ASP A 279 -15.23 2.30 13.44
C ASP A 279 -16.61 2.89 13.11
N ASN A 280 -17.71 2.31 13.60
CA ASN A 280 -19.07 2.82 13.37
C ASN A 280 -19.26 4.31 13.76
N MET A 281 -18.45 4.80 14.70
CA MET A 281 -18.46 6.21 15.10
C MET A 281 -17.61 7.12 14.23
N VAL A 282 -16.72 6.57 13.37
CA VAL A 282 -15.80 7.34 12.53
C VAL A 282 -16.53 8.40 11.72
N PRO A 283 -17.62 8.10 10.97
CA PRO A 283 -18.33 9.12 10.20
C PRO A 283 -18.84 10.31 11.02
N TYR A 284 -19.06 10.11 12.32
CA TYR A 284 -19.63 11.09 13.25
C TYR A 284 -18.56 11.81 14.10
N MET A 285 -17.28 11.45 13.97
CA MET A 285 -16.23 12.11 14.74
C MET A 285 -16.10 13.59 14.35
N PRO A 286 -15.94 14.50 15.34
CA PRO A 286 -15.74 15.91 15.06
C PRO A 286 -14.40 16.11 14.34
N VAL A 287 -14.43 16.97 13.32
CA VAL A 287 -13.22 17.44 12.64
C VAL A 287 -12.61 18.56 13.48
N PRO A 288 -11.36 18.41 13.96
CA PRO A 288 -10.71 19.42 14.80
C PRO A 288 -10.30 20.66 14.00
N ASP A 289 -10.07 21.78 14.68
CA ASP A 289 -9.44 22.93 14.03
C ASP A 289 -8.00 22.63 13.59
N SER A 290 -7.53 23.32 12.54
CA SER A 290 -6.16 23.16 12.05
C SER A 290 -5.13 23.41 13.17
N GLY A 291 -4.21 22.46 13.36
CA GLY A 291 -3.17 22.50 14.39
C GLY A 291 -3.61 22.00 15.77
N VAL A 292 -4.89 21.68 15.97
CA VAL A 292 -5.37 21.08 17.22
C VAL A 292 -5.01 19.60 17.26
N TYR A 293 -4.33 19.20 18.34
CA TYR A 293 -4.07 17.80 18.64
C TYR A 293 -5.23 17.23 19.46
N VAL A 294 -5.89 16.19 18.96
CA VAL A 294 -7.01 15.56 19.67
C VAL A 294 -6.49 14.72 20.84
N THR A 295 -7.13 14.83 22.00
CA THR A 295 -6.81 14.06 23.21
C THR A 295 -7.98 13.17 23.60
N GLY A 296 -7.70 12.07 24.32
CA GLY A 296 -8.71 11.06 24.69
C GLY A 296 -8.95 9.99 23.63
N ASP A 297 -8.06 9.93 22.63
CA ASP A 297 -7.99 8.87 21.63
C ASP A 297 -6.99 7.80 22.05
N ARG A 298 -7.26 6.55 21.68
CA ARG A 298 -6.35 5.40 21.78
C ARG A 298 -6.01 4.85 20.42
N ILE A 299 -4.84 4.22 20.34
CA ILE A 299 -4.46 3.35 19.21
C ILE A 299 -5.38 2.14 19.20
N VAL A 300 -5.88 1.77 18.02
CA VAL A 300 -6.87 0.69 17.85
C VAL A 300 -6.36 -0.42 16.93
N SER A 301 -7.08 -1.53 16.87
CA SER A 301 -6.74 -2.75 16.13
C SER A 301 -7.89 -3.12 15.21
N ASP A 302 -7.82 -2.65 13.98
CA ASP A 302 -8.77 -2.91 12.91
C ASP A 302 -8.24 -4.07 12.07
N PHE A 303 -8.94 -5.21 12.08
CA PHE A 303 -8.52 -6.39 11.33
C PHE A 303 -8.74 -6.27 9.83
N ASP A 304 -9.42 -5.21 9.39
CA ASP A 304 -9.47 -4.87 7.98
C ASP A 304 -8.12 -4.39 7.46
N SER A 305 -7.38 -3.63 8.26
CA SER A 305 -6.00 -3.26 7.94
C SER A 305 -5.09 -4.49 7.83
N ASP A 306 -4.01 -4.38 7.07
CA ASP A 306 -3.01 -5.44 6.94
C ASP A 306 -1.94 -5.39 8.05
N GLY A 307 -2.28 -4.78 9.19
CA GLY A 307 -1.53 -4.98 10.43
C GLY A 307 -1.66 -6.42 10.97
N TRP A 308 -2.68 -7.16 10.53
CA TRP A 308 -2.90 -8.56 10.88
C TRP A 308 -3.08 -9.43 9.61
N PRO A 309 -2.60 -10.69 9.60
CA PRO A 309 -1.82 -11.37 10.65
C PRO A 309 -0.38 -10.89 10.76
N GLN A 310 0.13 -10.66 11.98
CA GLN A 310 1.47 -10.10 12.20
C GLN A 310 2.57 -10.97 11.56
N SER A 311 2.49 -12.30 11.68
CA SER A 311 3.46 -13.21 11.06
C SER A 311 3.44 -13.14 9.53
N GLY A 312 2.25 -13.10 8.92
CA GLY A 312 2.09 -12.97 7.47
C GLY A 312 2.59 -11.63 6.93
N ARG A 313 2.27 -10.55 7.63
CA ARG A 313 2.76 -9.19 7.37
C ARG A 313 4.28 -9.10 7.47
N ASN A 314 4.87 -9.64 8.55
CA ASN A 314 6.31 -9.63 8.76
C ASN A 314 7.04 -10.43 7.67
N ARG A 315 6.48 -11.56 7.22
CA ARG A 315 7.04 -12.31 6.10
C ARG A 315 7.07 -11.47 4.82
N ALA A 316 5.96 -10.81 4.48
CA ALA A 316 5.88 -9.95 3.29
C ALA A 316 6.95 -8.85 3.31
N LEU A 317 7.10 -8.16 4.44
CA LEU A 317 8.10 -7.11 4.63
C LEU A 317 9.54 -7.61 4.52
N LYS A 318 9.83 -8.78 5.10
CA LYS A 318 11.15 -9.40 5.02
C LYS A 318 11.53 -9.75 3.58
N ILE A 319 10.56 -10.12 2.75
CA ILE A 319 10.75 -10.42 1.32
C ILE A 319 11.04 -9.13 0.55
N ILE A 320 10.14 -8.15 0.58
CA ILE A 320 10.24 -6.95 -0.27
C ILE A 320 11.46 -6.08 0.11
N ARG A 321 11.90 -6.16 1.37
CA ARG A 321 13.15 -5.57 1.87
C ARG A 321 14.37 -6.05 1.09
N LYS A 322 14.43 -7.35 0.72
CA LYS A 322 15.56 -7.92 -0.06
C LYS A 322 15.73 -7.24 -1.42
N ALA A 323 14.67 -6.58 -1.91
CA ALA A 323 14.62 -5.86 -3.18
C ALA A 323 14.76 -4.33 -3.04
N PHE A 324 14.93 -3.81 -1.81
CA PHE A 324 14.92 -2.37 -1.53
C PHE A 324 13.64 -1.67 -2.01
N ALA A 325 12.50 -2.36 -1.96
CA ALA A 325 11.26 -1.88 -2.55
C ALA A 325 10.50 -0.89 -1.66
N LEU A 326 9.96 0.16 -2.27
CA LEU A 326 8.92 1.03 -1.69
C LEU A 326 7.56 0.30 -1.71
N HIS A 327 6.71 0.52 -0.71
CA HIS A 327 5.31 0.08 -0.73
C HIS A 327 4.36 1.26 -1.02
N ILE A 328 3.48 1.14 -2.01
CA ILE A 328 2.47 2.14 -2.38
C ILE A 328 1.09 1.50 -2.21
N ALA A 329 0.24 2.09 -1.36
CA ALA A 329 -1.06 1.52 -0.98
C ALA A 329 -2.19 2.57 -0.89
N GLY A 330 -3.43 2.08 -0.77
CA GLY A 330 -4.66 2.84 -0.61
C GLY A 330 -5.42 2.51 0.68
N ASP A 331 -6.74 2.32 0.56
CA ASP A 331 -7.72 1.90 1.58
C ASP A 331 -7.87 2.81 2.81
N GLN A 332 -6.81 3.16 3.52
CA GLN A 332 -6.91 3.63 4.91
C GLN A 332 -7.60 5.01 5.09
N HIS A 333 -8.00 5.71 4.02
CA HIS A 333 -8.62 7.06 4.07
C HIS A 333 -7.83 8.09 4.90
N LEU A 334 -6.56 7.81 5.20
CA LEU A 334 -5.67 8.61 6.02
C LEU A 334 -4.31 8.72 5.30
N PRO A 335 -4.05 9.83 4.60
CA PRO A 335 -2.81 10.00 3.87
C PRO A 335 -1.63 9.92 4.82
N SER A 336 -0.68 9.02 4.54
CA SER A 336 0.45 8.80 5.43
C SER A 336 1.71 8.36 4.69
N THR A 337 2.86 8.65 5.31
CA THR A 337 4.15 8.06 4.97
C THR A 337 4.79 7.55 6.25
N LEU A 338 5.16 6.27 6.25
CA LEU A 338 5.77 5.61 7.38
C LEU A 338 6.84 4.63 6.93
N GLN A 339 7.67 4.19 7.87
CA GLN A 339 8.62 3.11 7.68
C GLN A 339 8.25 1.91 8.55
N TYR A 340 8.26 0.73 7.97
CA TYR A 340 7.93 -0.50 8.67
C TYR A 340 9.09 -0.97 9.56
N GLY A 341 8.74 -1.65 10.66
CA GLY A 341 9.66 -2.43 11.47
C GLY A 341 9.15 -3.85 11.69
N THR A 342 10.05 -4.83 11.61
CA THR A 342 9.80 -6.25 11.82
C THR A 342 10.47 -6.71 13.11
N ASP A 343 11.79 -6.58 13.21
CA ASP A 343 12.57 -6.99 14.38
C ASP A 343 12.86 -5.75 15.26
N THR A 344 13.16 -4.60 14.66
CA THR A 344 13.26 -3.27 15.32
C THR A 344 12.51 -2.19 14.53
N TRP A 345 12.39 -0.98 15.08
CA TRP A 345 11.83 0.17 14.34
C TRP A 345 12.71 0.54 13.15
N GLY A 346 12.09 0.95 12.05
CA GLY A 346 12.78 1.41 10.83
C GLY A 346 13.64 0.35 10.14
N ASP A 347 13.43 -0.94 10.39
CA ASP A 347 14.27 -2.02 9.86
C ASP A 347 13.75 -2.65 8.55
N ALA A 348 12.70 -2.09 7.95
CA ALA A 348 12.12 -2.52 6.69
C ALA A 348 11.70 -1.31 5.82
N GLY A 349 11.02 -1.58 4.71
CA GLY A 349 10.68 -0.60 3.67
C GLY A 349 9.82 0.56 4.14
N TYR A 350 9.87 1.66 3.38
CA TYR A 350 8.92 2.76 3.49
C TYR A 350 7.60 2.40 2.81
N ALA A 351 6.53 3.02 3.28
CA ALA A 351 5.22 3.01 2.65
C ALA A 351 4.67 4.42 2.49
N ILE A 352 3.95 4.63 1.40
CA ILE A 352 3.08 5.78 1.20
C ILE A 352 1.66 5.30 0.96
N VAL A 353 0.72 5.88 1.71
CA VAL A 353 -0.71 5.64 1.57
C VAL A 353 -1.34 6.83 0.89
N SER A 354 -2.02 6.59 -0.23
CA SER A 354 -2.70 7.65 -0.95
C SER A 354 -3.92 8.17 -0.21
N PRO A 355 -4.18 9.49 -0.24
CA PRO A 355 -5.47 10.01 0.15
C PRO A 355 -6.60 9.35 -0.62
N ALA A 356 -7.77 9.28 0.03
CA ALA A 356 -9.00 9.04 -0.69
C ALA A 356 -9.27 10.20 -1.66
N THR A 357 -9.70 9.88 -2.90
CA THR A 357 -10.11 10.90 -3.87
C THR A 357 -11.39 11.59 -3.41
N GLY A 358 -12.35 10.80 -2.93
CA GLY A 358 -13.53 11.27 -2.22
C GLY A 358 -13.61 10.52 -0.90
N ASN A 359 -13.78 11.25 0.21
CA ASN A 359 -13.69 10.66 1.54
C ASN A 359 -15.00 10.85 2.32
N ILE A 360 -15.41 9.81 3.05
CA ILE A 360 -16.52 9.84 4.01
C ILE A 360 -16.11 9.40 5.42
N PHE A 361 -14.88 8.88 5.57
CA PHE A 361 -14.33 8.39 6.82
C PHE A 361 -13.24 9.35 7.33
N PRO A 362 -13.51 10.21 8.34
CA PRO A 362 -12.49 11.02 8.99
C PRO A 362 -11.58 10.16 9.90
N ARG A 363 -10.99 9.09 9.35
CA ARG A 363 -9.96 8.31 10.04
C ARG A 363 -8.82 9.28 10.42
N ARG A 364 -8.23 9.09 11.59
CA ARG A 364 -7.25 10.00 12.17
C ARG A 364 -6.20 9.26 13.00
N TRP A 365 -5.08 9.91 13.21
CA TRP A 365 -3.95 9.44 13.99
C TRP A 365 -3.50 10.53 14.97
N PHE A 366 -4.01 10.43 16.18
CA PHE A 366 -3.64 11.26 17.34
C PHE A 366 -3.28 10.34 18.53
N PRO A 367 -2.12 9.66 18.48
CA PRO A 367 -1.71 8.74 19.53
C PRO A 367 -1.62 9.45 20.90
N PRO A 368 -1.99 8.78 22.01
CA PRO A 368 -2.06 9.41 23.33
C PRO A 368 -0.68 9.81 23.88
N VAL A 369 0.39 9.21 23.37
CA VAL A 369 1.78 9.49 23.77
C VAL A 369 2.56 9.86 22.51
N PRO A 370 3.42 10.89 22.55
CA PRO A 370 4.26 11.23 21.41
C PRO A 370 5.18 10.08 20.98
N GLY A 371 5.44 9.98 19.67
CA GLY A 371 6.34 8.98 19.13
C GLY A 371 7.76 9.14 19.64
N ARG A 372 8.47 8.02 19.84
CA ARG A 372 9.88 8.05 20.26
C ARG A 372 10.77 8.39 19.07
N ASN A 373 12.00 8.83 19.32
CA ASN A 373 12.98 9.15 18.26
C ASN A 373 12.44 10.08 17.16
N ARG A 374 11.45 10.90 17.52
CA ARG A 374 10.88 11.92 16.66
C ARG A 374 11.86 13.08 16.54
N GLU A 375 11.95 13.67 15.35
CA GLU A 375 12.72 14.90 15.13
C GLU A 375 12.26 16.05 16.05
N ASP A 376 13.20 16.90 16.45
CA ASP A 376 12.90 18.08 17.26
C ASP A 376 11.84 18.96 16.57
N ASN A 377 10.84 19.41 17.32
CA ASN A 377 9.72 20.23 16.85
C ASN A 377 8.79 19.59 15.81
N ALA A 378 9.00 18.33 15.40
CA ALA A 378 8.03 17.63 14.56
C ALA A 378 6.70 17.38 15.31
N PRO A 379 5.58 17.12 14.59
CA PRO A 379 4.28 16.89 15.23
C PRO A 379 4.28 15.68 16.18
N LEU A 380 3.54 15.73 17.29
CA LEU A 380 3.56 14.65 18.30
C LEU A 380 3.15 13.27 17.75
N TYR A 381 2.42 13.24 16.62
CA TYR A 381 1.98 12.02 15.96
C TYR A 381 3.06 11.37 15.06
N THR A 382 4.27 11.95 14.95
CA THR A 382 5.40 11.36 14.20
C THR A 382 6.41 10.68 15.13
N GLY A 383 7.34 9.90 14.55
CA GLY A 383 8.31 9.08 15.28
C GLY A 383 7.90 7.61 15.40
N GLU A 384 8.52 6.90 16.32
CA GLU A 384 8.33 5.47 16.53
C GLU A 384 7.11 5.17 17.41
N PHE A 385 6.27 4.25 16.92
CA PHE A 385 5.11 3.71 17.62
C PHE A 385 5.03 2.19 17.47
N GLU A 386 4.15 1.59 18.27
CA GLU A 386 3.57 0.30 17.95
C GLU A 386 2.12 0.54 17.54
N ASP A 387 1.65 -0.11 16.46
CA ASP A 387 0.24 -0.10 16.11
C ASP A 387 -0.60 -0.94 17.09
N GLY A 388 -1.91 -1.01 16.88
CA GLY A 388 -2.80 -1.78 17.76
C GLY A 388 -2.54 -3.29 17.77
N PHE A 389 -1.76 -3.82 16.84
CA PHE A 389 -1.35 -5.23 16.81
C PHE A 389 0.04 -5.46 17.41
N GLY A 390 0.72 -4.39 17.84
CA GLY A 390 2.09 -4.43 18.34
C GLY A 390 3.15 -4.37 17.23
N ASN A 391 2.77 -4.10 15.99
CA ASN A 391 3.73 -3.94 14.90
C ASN A 391 4.49 -2.63 15.06
N ARG A 392 5.79 -2.66 14.81
CA ARG A 392 6.64 -1.46 14.85
C ARG A 392 6.43 -0.63 13.59
N ILE A 393 6.15 0.65 13.79
CA ILE A 393 6.02 1.64 12.72
C ILE A 393 6.76 2.92 13.11
N THR A 394 7.41 3.56 12.13
CA THR A 394 7.99 4.90 12.28
C THR A 394 7.23 5.85 11.37
N VAL A 395 6.43 6.74 11.95
CA VAL A 395 5.55 7.66 11.21
C VAL A 395 6.33 8.91 10.85
N HIS A 396 6.41 9.21 9.55
CA HIS A 396 7.12 10.40 9.04
C HIS A 396 6.17 11.56 8.75
N ALA A 397 5.01 11.27 8.17
CA ALA A 397 4.00 12.29 7.85
C ALA A 397 2.59 11.68 7.86
N VAL A 398 1.61 12.46 8.35
CA VAL A 398 0.18 12.13 8.32
C VAL A 398 -0.62 13.40 8.08
N ALA A 399 -1.55 13.37 7.14
CA ALA A 399 -2.54 14.44 6.98
C ALA A 399 -3.78 14.08 7.80
N ASN A 400 -3.88 14.61 9.01
CA ASN A 400 -5.09 14.42 9.83
C ASN A 400 -6.25 15.32 9.36
N PRO A 401 -7.53 14.86 9.45
CA PRO A 401 -8.69 15.69 9.20
C PRO A 401 -8.65 17.00 10.01
N HIS A 402 -9.02 18.11 9.39
CA HIS A 402 -9.03 19.43 10.03
C HIS A 402 -10.01 20.39 9.35
N THR A 403 -10.49 21.41 10.07
CA THR A 403 -11.43 22.40 9.50
C THR A 403 -10.84 23.09 8.27
N SER A 404 -11.64 23.21 7.22
CA SER A 404 -11.20 23.75 5.93
C SER A 404 -12.08 24.91 5.47
N LYS A 405 -11.47 25.87 4.79
CA LYS A 405 -12.18 26.97 4.10
C LYS A 405 -12.32 26.71 2.60
N VAL A 406 -11.70 25.66 2.09
CA VAL A 406 -11.69 25.33 0.65
C VAL A 406 -13.00 24.60 0.31
N LYS A 407 -13.74 25.08 -0.68
CA LYS A 407 -14.97 24.42 -1.14
C LYS A 407 -14.67 23.22 -2.06
N PRO A 408 -15.46 22.13 -2.00
CA PRO A 408 -16.49 21.84 -0.98
C PRO A 408 -15.85 21.60 0.40
N ILE A 409 -16.36 22.26 1.44
CA ILE A 409 -15.72 22.30 2.77
C ILE A 409 -15.54 20.88 3.32
N ARG A 410 -16.63 20.13 3.42
CA ARG A 410 -16.62 18.78 4.01
C ARG A 410 -15.64 17.83 3.31
N ASN A 411 -15.53 17.89 1.98
CA ASN A 411 -14.58 17.04 1.26
C ASN A 411 -13.13 17.35 1.63
N ASN A 412 -12.79 18.64 1.70
CA ASN A 412 -11.42 19.07 1.98
C ASN A 412 -11.06 18.96 3.47
N GLU A 413 -12.04 18.97 4.37
CA GLU A 413 -11.84 18.66 5.79
C GLU A 413 -11.36 17.22 6.04
N LEU A 414 -11.72 16.32 5.13
CA LEU A 414 -11.41 14.89 5.18
C LEU A 414 -10.14 14.54 4.38
N VAL A 415 -9.25 15.53 4.18
CA VAL A 415 -7.89 15.36 3.61
C VAL A 415 -7.83 14.60 2.28
N THR A 416 -8.82 14.82 1.41
CA THR A 416 -8.90 14.16 0.09
C THR A 416 -7.80 14.58 -0.88
N GLY A 417 -7.40 13.70 -1.78
CA GLY A 417 -6.41 14.00 -2.81
C GLY A 417 -5.77 12.78 -3.48
N TYR A 418 -4.45 12.82 -3.64
CA TYR A 418 -3.65 11.79 -4.33
C TYR A 418 -2.19 11.80 -3.84
N SER A 419 -1.43 10.75 -4.12
CA SER A 419 0.03 10.74 -3.90
C SER A 419 0.79 11.02 -5.19
N SER A 420 1.92 11.70 -5.08
CA SER A 420 2.96 11.80 -6.10
C SER A 420 4.21 11.09 -5.60
N ILE A 421 4.71 10.15 -6.39
CA ILE A 421 5.94 9.40 -6.16
C ILE A 421 6.88 9.65 -7.33
N VAL A 422 8.09 10.14 -7.07
CA VAL A 422 9.10 10.39 -8.11
C VAL A 422 10.33 9.54 -7.83
N PHE A 423 10.64 8.63 -8.74
CA PHE A 423 11.85 7.82 -8.70
C PHE A 423 12.94 8.46 -9.56
N ASN A 424 14.10 8.77 -8.99
CA ASN A 424 15.24 9.31 -9.73
C ASN A 424 16.25 8.22 -10.10
N LYS A 425 16.47 8.01 -11.40
CA LYS A 425 17.36 6.98 -11.92
C LYS A 425 18.82 7.21 -11.54
N LYS A 426 19.31 8.45 -11.60
CA LYS A 426 20.73 8.77 -11.35
C LYS A 426 21.08 8.75 -9.87
N THR A 427 20.27 9.41 -9.04
CA THR A 427 20.58 9.59 -7.61
C THR A 427 20.04 8.46 -6.74
N ARG A 428 19.14 7.63 -7.27
CA ARG A 428 18.37 6.63 -6.52
C ARG A 428 17.50 7.24 -5.40
N ALA A 429 17.25 8.55 -5.46
CA ALA A 429 16.32 9.23 -4.56
C ALA A 429 14.87 8.91 -4.95
N ILE A 430 14.00 8.90 -3.95
CA ILE A 430 12.56 8.72 -4.08
C ILE A 430 11.89 9.86 -3.32
N ASP A 431 11.13 10.67 -4.04
CA ASP A 431 10.36 11.78 -3.45
C ASP A 431 8.90 11.32 -3.27
N LEU A 432 8.43 11.35 -2.03
CA LEU A 432 7.09 10.93 -1.64
C LEU A 432 6.29 12.16 -1.23
N ALA A 433 5.09 12.36 -1.78
CA ALA A 433 4.26 13.50 -1.42
C ALA A 433 2.76 13.19 -1.53
N ASN A 434 2.00 13.42 -0.44
CA ASN A 434 0.54 13.44 -0.48
C ASN A 434 0.03 14.85 -0.74
N TRP A 435 -0.76 15.01 -1.80
CA TRP A 435 -1.26 16.30 -2.27
C TRP A 435 -2.75 16.43 -2.01
N PRO A 436 -3.24 17.60 -1.54
CA PRO A 436 -4.65 17.91 -1.57
C PRO A 436 -5.16 17.87 -3.01
N GLY A 437 -6.31 17.24 -3.25
CA GLY A 437 -6.88 17.12 -4.61
C GLY A 437 -7.19 18.46 -5.27
N TYR A 438 -7.25 19.52 -4.47
CA TYR A 438 -7.58 20.87 -4.90
C TYR A 438 -6.35 21.73 -5.24
N ALA A 439 -5.14 21.27 -4.89
CA ALA A 439 -3.90 22.01 -5.04
C ALA A 439 -3.36 21.90 -6.46
N ASP A 440 -2.91 23.02 -7.02
CA ASP A 440 -2.17 23.04 -8.28
C ASP A 440 -0.71 22.65 -8.00
N PRO A 441 -0.17 21.56 -8.58
CA PRO A 441 1.21 21.15 -8.30
C PRO A 441 2.28 22.13 -8.77
N GLN A 442 1.95 23.10 -9.63
CA GLN A 442 2.91 24.11 -10.10
C GLN A 442 3.09 25.29 -9.14
N THR A 443 2.08 25.57 -8.30
CA THR A 443 2.05 26.76 -7.43
C THR A 443 1.69 26.47 -5.98
N GLY A 444 1.04 25.34 -5.72
CA GLY A 444 0.63 24.88 -4.42
C GLY A 444 1.69 24.03 -3.73
N SER A 445 1.27 23.37 -2.65
CA SER A 445 2.13 22.50 -1.85
C SER A 445 1.38 21.22 -1.49
N PRO A 446 2.11 20.12 -1.24
CA PRO A 446 1.50 18.93 -0.65
C PRO A 446 1.00 19.24 0.77
N PHE A 447 0.34 18.28 1.40
CA PHE A 447 -0.03 18.39 2.81
C PHE A 447 1.21 18.63 3.69
N PRO A 448 1.07 19.29 4.86
CA PRO A 448 2.18 19.47 5.79
C PRO A 448 2.85 18.13 6.15
N GLY A 449 4.19 18.13 6.22
CA GLY A 449 5.00 16.92 6.44
C GLY A 449 5.56 16.30 5.16
N TRP A 450 5.04 16.70 3.99
CA TRP A 450 5.58 16.30 2.68
C TRP A 450 6.25 17.49 1.96
N PRO A 451 7.18 17.24 1.02
CA PRO A 451 7.66 15.93 0.58
C PRO A 451 8.55 15.23 1.63
N VAL A 452 8.46 13.90 1.67
CA VAL A 452 9.40 13.02 2.38
C VAL A 452 10.36 12.46 1.34
N ASN A 453 11.65 12.71 1.51
CA ASN A 453 12.69 12.30 0.56
C ASN A 453 13.49 11.16 1.17
N ILE A 454 13.60 10.03 0.45
CA ILE A 454 14.36 8.85 0.87
C ILE A 454 15.31 8.42 -0.25
N ASN A 455 16.29 7.58 0.08
CA ASN A 455 17.06 6.85 -0.90
C ASN A 455 16.55 5.41 -1.05
N GLN A 456 16.75 4.79 -2.22
CA GLN A 456 16.49 3.36 -2.44
C GLN A 456 17.03 2.48 -1.31
N SER A 457 18.26 2.74 -0.84
CA SER A 457 18.88 1.95 0.22
C SER A 457 18.12 1.98 1.55
N ASP A 458 17.36 3.04 1.80
CA ASP A 458 16.62 3.22 3.06
C ASP A 458 15.47 2.20 3.18
N ASN A 459 15.00 1.65 2.06
CA ASN A 459 13.99 0.59 2.04
C ASN A 459 14.51 -0.77 2.52
N TYR A 460 15.82 -0.93 2.76
CA TYR A 460 16.31 -2.10 3.49
C TYR A 460 16.17 -1.93 5.00
N GLY A 461 16.42 -0.71 5.50
CA GLY A 461 16.20 -0.29 6.89
C GLY A 461 17.12 -0.91 7.96
N ARG A 462 17.55 -2.16 7.81
CA ARG A 462 18.37 -2.82 8.85
C ARG A 462 19.70 -2.12 9.06
N ARG A 463 20.06 -1.95 10.33
CA ARG A 463 21.39 -1.49 10.73
C ARG A 463 22.47 -2.48 10.29
N ILE A 464 23.40 -2.00 9.47
CA ILE A 464 24.58 -2.75 9.03
C ILE A 464 25.48 -3.04 10.25
N LEU A 465 25.85 -4.31 10.45
CA LEU A 465 26.73 -4.75 11.54
C LEU A 465 28.13 -5.11 11.06
N ALA A 466 28.26 -5.53 9.80
CA ALA A 466 29.52 -5.88 9.18
C ALA A 466 29.49 -5.58 7.68
N TRP A 467 30.65 -5.63 7.04
CA TRP A 467 30.86 -5.32 5.63
C TRP A 467 31.59 -6.47 4.95
N LEU A 468 31.23 -6.75 3.70
CA LEU A 468 32.06 -7.58 2.82
C LEU A 468 33.20 -6.71 2.25
N PRO A 469 34.15 -7.22 1.45
CA PRO A 469 35.04 -6.35 0.68
C PRO A 469 34.28 -5.51 -0.35
N GLU A 470 34.80 -4.34 -0.71
CA GLU A 470 34.28 -3.58 -1.85
C GLU A 470 34.40 -4.43 -3.12
N ILE A 471 33.28 -4.60 -3.82
CA ILE A 471 33.18 -5.31 -5.08
C ILE A 471 33.45 -4.30 -6.19
N VAL A 472 34.33 -4.63 -7.13
CA VAL A 472 34.57 -3.86 -8.34
C VAL A 472 34.36 -4.76 -9.55
N ALA A 473 33.33 -4.48 -10.35
CA ALA A 473 33.02 -5.20 -11.58
C ALA A 473 33.70 -4.50 -12.77
N GLU A 474 34.83 -5.02 -13.24
CA GLU A 474 35.50 -4.45 -14.41
C GLU A 474 34.84 -4.96 -15.69
N GLY A 475 34.57 -4.06 -16.66
CA GLY A 475 33.94 -4.43 -17.93
C GLY A 475 32.41 -4.50 -17.91
N MET A 476 31.76 -4.16 -16.78
CA MET A 476 30.30 -4.14 -16.66
C MET A 476 29.82 -2.83 -16.03
N THR A 477 28.72 -2.28 -16.56
CA THR A 477 28.06 -1.07 -16.05
C THR A 477 26.79 -1.46 -15.33
N ASP A 478 26.54 -0.86 -14.15
CA ASP A 478 25.36 -1.09 -13.32
C ASP A 478 25.04 -2.60 -13.12
N PRO A 479 26.02 -3.41 -12.66
CA PRO A 479 25.80 -4.82 -12.43
C PRO A 479 24.75 -5.04 -11.33
N VAL A 480 24.11 -6.20 -11.38
CA VAL A 480 23.31 -6.74 -10.28
C VAL A 480 24.24 -7.48 -9.34
N ILE A 481 24.12 -7.19 -8.04
CA ILE A 481 24.83 -7.87 -6.97
C ILE A 481 23.82 -8.60 -6.11
N ARG A 482 24.02 -9.90 -5.95
CA ARG A 482 23.27 -10.76 -5.02
C ARG A 482 24.19 -11.20 -3.88
N VAL A 483 23.75 -10.98 -2.66
CA VAL A 483 24.48 -11.36 -1.44
C VAL A 483 23.73 -12.49 -0.76
N ILE A 484 24.39 -13.62 -0.54
CA ILE A 484 23.80 -14.86 0.00
C ILE A 484 24.54 -15.23 1.29
N SER A 485 23.78 -15.53 2.34
CA SER A 485 24.33 -16.03 3.60
C SER A 485 24.68 -17.51 3.47
N GLU A 486 25.94 -17.91 3.66
CA GLU A 486 26.33 -19.33 3.52
C GLU A 486 25.83 -20.21 4.67
N SER A 487 25.53 -19.62 5.83
CA SER A 487 25.01 -20.37 6.97
C SER A 487 23.54 -20.75 6.82
N THR A 488 22.77 -19.98 6.05
CA THR A 488 21.33 -20.21 5.85
C THR A 488 20.98 -20.61 4.41
N GLY A 489 21.85 -20.31 3.44
CA GLY A 489 21.57 -20.45 2.02
C GLY A 489 20.60 -19.40 1.47
N GLU A 490 20.17 -18.43 2.29
CA GLU A 490 19.18 -17.44 1.90
C GLU A 490 19.83 -16.19 1.29
N THR A 491 19.17 -15.63 0.27
CA THR A 491 19.49 -14.30 -0.25
C THR A 491 19.24 -13.25 0.83
N VAL A 492 20.29 -12.49 1.16
CA VAL A 492 20.25 -11.34 2.07
C VAL A 492 19.60 -10.14 1.38
N TYR A 493 20.04 -9.87 0.15
CA TYR A 493 19.42 -8.96 -0.82
C TYR A 493 19.99 -9.14 -2.22
N THR A 494 19.25 -8.62 -3.20
CA THR A 494 19.70 -8.40 -4.58
C THR A 494 19.52 -6.93 -4.93
N LEU A 495 20.52 -6.31 -5.58
CA LEU A 495 20.50 -4.89 -5.93
C LEU A 495 21.22 -4.64 -7.25
N ARG A 496 20.58 -3.91 -8.18
CA ARG A 496 21.29 -3.28 -9.30
C ARG A 496 21.96 -1.99 -8.83
N ILE A 497 23.29 -1.96 -8.87
CA ILE A 497 24.05 -0.80 -8.40
C ILE A 497 24.08 0.31 -9.45
N SER A 498 24.57 1.49 -9.06
CA SER A 498 24.89 2.59 -9.99
C SER A 498 26.40 2.71 -10.08
N GLY A 499 26.96 2.63 -11.29
CA GLY A 499 28.38 2.51 -11.55
C GLY A 499 28.87 1.06 -11.54
N ASN A 500 30.13 0.83 -11.17
CA ASN A 500 30.79 -0.47 -11.24
C ASN A 500 31.40 -0.93 -9.91
N ALA A 501 31.16 -0.21 -8.83
CA ALA A 501 31.69 -0.53 -7.51
C ALA A 501 30.61 -0.41 -6.44
N TYR A 502 30.61 -1.34 -5.50
CA TYR A 502 29.66 -1.34 -4.39
C TYR A 502 30.28 -2.01 -3.17
N GLN A 503 29.94 -1.51 -2.00
CA GLN A 503 30.44 -1.99 -0.72
C GLN A 503 29.27 -2.63 0.05
N PRO A 504 29.08 -3.97 -0.03
CA PRO A 504 27.97 -4.64 0.62
C PRO A 504 28.03 -4.50 2.14
N GLY A 505 26.95 -3.98 2.71
CA GLY A 505 26.67 -4.11 4.13
C GLY A 505 25.94 -5.42 4.40
N VAL A 506 26.24 -6.05 5.54
CA VAL A 506 25.55 -7.26 6.01
C VAL A 506 25.19 -7.12 7.49
N PHE A 507 24.24 -7.94 7.92
CA PHE A 507 23.51 -7.73 9.18
C PHE A 507 23.88 -8.73 10.27
N TYR A 508 24.83 -9.64 9.98
CA TYR A 508 25.43 -10.59 10.91
C TYR A 508 26.88 -10.89 10.47
N TYR A 509 27.71 -11.37 11.40
CA TYR A 509 29.02 -11.92 11.04
C TYR A 509 28.86 -13.33 10.45
N GLY A 510 29.75 -13.70 9.54
CA GLY A 510 29.71 -15.00 8.88
C GLY A 510 30.43 -15.01 7.54
N LEU A 511 30.24 -16.10 6.81
CA LEU A 511 30.68 -16.26 5.43
C LEU A 511 29.51 -16.01 4.49
N TYR A 512 29.83 -15.41 3.35
CA TYR A 512 28.86 -15.01 2.34
C TYR A 512 29.36 -15.42 0.96
N THR A 513 28.38 -15.78 0.13
CA THR A 513 28.57 -15.89 -1.31
C THR A 513 28.07 -14.60 -1.95
N VAL A 514 28.84 -14.07 -2.90
CA VAL A 514 28.48 -12.92 -3.72
C VAL A 514 28.40 -13.37 -5.17
N GLU A 515 27.26 -13.08 -5.81
CA GLU A 515 27.07 -13.20 -7.25
C GLU A 515 26.98 -11.81 -7.85
N VAL A 516 27.73 -11.56 -8.92
CA VAL A 516 27.75 -10.30 -9.66
C VAL A 516 27.47 -10.62 -11.13
N GLY A 517 26.67 -9.80 -11.79
CA GLY A 517 26.36 -10.05 -13.20
C GLY A 517 25.29 -9.15 -13.77
N ASP A 518 24.85 -9.50 -14.97
CA ASP A 518 23.71 -8.85 -15.63
C ASP A 518 22.69 -9.92 -16.04
N PRO A 519 21.49 -9.94 -15.42
CA PRO A 519 20.47 -10.92 -15.72
C PRO A 519 20.00 -10.89 -17.18
N ASP A 520 20.06 -9.72 -17.85
CA ASP A 520 19.59 -9.56 -19.22
C ASP A 520 20.51 -10.24 -20.26
N THR A 521 21.80 -10.38 -19.93
CA THR A 521 22.78 -11.08 -20.78
C THR A 521 23.12 -12.49 -20.30
N GLY A 522 22.69 -12.84 -19.08
CA GLY A 522 23.05 -14.10 -18.41
C GLY A 522 24.50 -14.18 -17.95
N ALA A 523 25.26 -13.08 -18.02
CA ALA A 523 26.65 -13.05 -17.59
C ALA A 523 26.74 -12.93 -16.05
N TRP A 524 27.17 -14.01 -15.38
CA TRP A 524 27.30 -14.07 -13.92
C TRP A 524 28.65 -14.61 -13.47
N LYS A 525 29.19 -14.06 -12.38
CA LYS A 525 30.37 -14.57 -11.68
C LYS A 525 30.06 -14.70 -10.20
N ARG A 526 30.54 -15.78 -9.60
CA ARG A 526 30.24 -16.17 -8.21
C ARG A 526 31.53 -16.31 -7.42
N THR A 527 31.55 -15.75 -6.21
CA THR A 527 32.66 -15.87 -5.26
C THR A 527 32.11 -16.28 -3.89
N GLU A 528 32.65 -17.34 -3.33
CA GLU A 528 32.23 -17.94 -2.05
C GLU A 528 33.27 -17.72 -0.96
N GLY A 529 32.90 -18.00 0.30
CA GLY A 529 33.78 -17.92 1.46
C GLY A 529 34.19 -16.50 1.84
N ILE A 530 33.38 -15.50 1.46
CA ILE A 530 33.69 -14.09 1.75
C ILE A 530 33.31 -13.79 3.19
N ALA A 531 34.31 -13.61 4.05
CA ALA A 531 34.10 -13.25 5.44
C ALA A 531 33.64 -11.79 5.61
N ALA A 532 32.66 -11.57 6.47
CA ALA A 532 32.21 -10.24 6.88
C ALA A 532 33.05 -9.67 8.05
N TRP A 533 33.31 -8.36 8.01
CA TRP A 533 34.17 -7.67 8.97
C TRP A 533 33.53 -6.40 9.52
N SER A 534 33.96 -5.97 10.71
CA SER A 534 33.45 -4.73 11.33
C SER A 534 33.85 -3.45 10.58
N THR A 535 34.90 -3.48 9.75
CA THR A 535 35.41 -2.33 9.00
C THR A 535 35.29 -2.52 7.49
N LYS A 536 35.09 -1.41 6.76
CA LYS A 536 35.01 -1.38 5.29
C LYS A 536 36.36 -1.59 4.60
N GLU A 537 37.44 -1.11 5.22
CA GLU A 537 38.76 -1.05 4.59
C GLU A 537 39.38 -2.44 4.43
N ARG A 538 39.22 -3.00 3.22
CA ARG A 538 39.75 -4.31 2.83
C ARG A 538 40.26 -4.28 1.39
N LYS A 539 41.05 -5.30 1.06
CA LYS A 539 41.43 -5.56 -0.34
C LYS A 539 40.15 -5.79 -1.14
N LYS A 540 39.95 -4.97 -2.18
CA LYS A 540 38.78 -5.04 -3.06
C LYS A 540 38.67 -6.42 -3.70
N LEU A 541 37.44 -6.89 -3.85
CA LEU A 541 37.10 -8.05 -4.68
C LEU A 541 36.90 -7.56 -6.11
N VAL A 542 37.94 -7.70 -6.93
CA VAL A 542 37.89 -7.33 -8.35
C VAL A 542 37.38 -8.52 -9.16
N ILE A 543 36.30 -8.31 -9.90
CA ILE A 543 35.66 -9.29 -10.77
C ILE A 543 35.66 -8.70 -12.18
N ALA A 544 36.61 -9.12 -13.01
CA ALA A 544 36.64 -8.74 -14.43
C ALA A 544 35.62 -9.58 -15.19
N PHE A 545 34.76 -8.98 -16.03
CA PHE A 545 33.73 -9.64 -16.84
C PHE A 545 34.23 -10.05 -18.21
#